data_AF-A0A661TSD5-F1
#
_entry.id   AF-A0A661TSD5-F1
#
_cell.length_a   1.000
_cell.length_b   1.000
_cell.length_c   1.000
_cell.angle_alpha   90.00
_cell.angle_beta   90.00
_cell.angle_gamma   90.00
#
_symmetry.space_group_name_H-M   'P 1'
#
loop_
_entity.id
_entity.type
_entity.pdbx_description
1 polymer ?
#
loop_
_entity_poly.entity_id
_entity_poly.type
_entity_poly.pdbx_seq_one_letter_code
_entity_poly.pdbx_strand_id
1 'polypeptide(L)'
;MIIEDIKKYIRWIEIFHISNFDERGQHLPIIWETGEINFRKILEYLQFIKYNGELVLEYLPKYHGLYRLDIVGVKRILRDVNY
;
A
#
# COMPACT_ATOMS: atom_id res chain seq x y z
N MET A 1 12.21 -8.22 -0.44
CA MET A 1 11.69 -8.82 0.80
C MET A 1 10.17 -8.82 0.78
N ILE A 2 9.49 -7.67 0.86
CA ILE A 2 7.99 -7.61 0.88
C ILE A 2 7.32 -8.36 -0.29
N ILE A 3 7.71 -8.12 -1.55
CA ILE A 3 7.10 -8.83 -2.70
C ILE A 3 7.32 -10.35 -2.64
N GLU A 4 8.47 -10.80 -2.11
CA GLU A 4 8.74 -12.24 -1.95
C GLU A 4 7.89 -12.86 -0.84
N ASP A 5 7.66 -12.13 0.25
CA ASP A 5 6.74 -12.56 1.29
C ASP A 5 5.30 -12.61 0.78
N ILE A 6 4.88 -11.59 0.01
CA ILE A 6 3.57 -11.59 -0.67
C ILE A 6 3.46 -12.84 -1.55
N LYS A 7 4.42 -13.09 -2.46
CA LYS A 7 4.42 -14.29 -3.32
C LYS A 7 4.22 -15.59 -2.53
N LYS A 8 4.90 -15.71 -1.39
CA LYS A 8 4.86 -16.91 -0.56
C LYS A 8 3.54 -17.08 0.17
N TYR A 9 2.95 -16.00 0.67
CA TYR A 9 1.84 -16.05 1.61
C TYR A 9 0.49 -15.54 1.07
N ILE A 10 0.44 -14.96 -0.13
CA ILE A 10 -0.74 -14.25 -0.65
C ILE A 10 -2.03 -15.07 -0.62
N ARG A 11 -1.96 -16.39 -0.81
CA ARG A 11 -3.14 -17.28 -0.80
C ARG A 11 -3.87 -17.34 0.54
N TRP A 12 -3.27 -16.86 1.63
CA TRP A 12 -3.86 -16.82 2.96
C TRP A 12 -4.15 -15.40 3.46
N ILE A 13 -3.80 -14.39 2.67
CA ILE A 13 -3.97 -12.99 3.06
C ILE A 13 -5.26 -12.49 2.44
N GLU A 14 -6.21 -12.08 3.27
CA GLU A 14 -7.48 -11.49 2.84
C GLU A 14 -7.50 -9.97 2.99
N ILE A 15 -6.67 -9.44 3.90
CA ILE A 15 -6.62 -8.02 4.22
C ILE A 15 -5.15 -7.62 4.41
N PHE A 16 -4.74 -6.52 3.77
CA PHE A 16 -3.51 -5.82 4.08
C PHE A 16 -3.81 -4.51 4.80
N HIS A 17 -3.19 -4.32 5.95
CA HIS A 17 -3.05 -3.00 6.58
C HIS A 17 -1.80 -2.36 5.99
N ILE A 18 -1.95 -1.20 5.36
CA ILE A 18 -0.87 -0.53 4.64
C ILE A 18 -0.62 0.87 5.19
N SER A 19 0.65 1.13 5.44
CA SER A 19 1.20 2.41 5.83
C SER A 19 2.66 2.46 5.41
N ASN A 20 3.16 3.65 5.15
CA ASN A 20 4.61 3.83 5.08
C ASN A 20 5.17 4.01 6.48
N PHE A 21 6.50 4.09 6.59
CA PHE A 21 7.15 4.42 7.84
C PHE A 21 8.35 5.34 7.64
N ASP A 22 8.69 6.07 8.70
CA ASP A 22 9.93 6.83 8.84
C ASP A 22 10.98 6.06 9.65
N GLU A 23 12.15 6.65 9.82
CA GLU A 23 13.26 6.14 10.66
C GLU A 23 12.85 5.78 12.10
N ARG A 24 11.70 6.28 12.58
CA ARG A 24 11.17 6.05 13.93
C ARG A 24 10.08 4.97 13.96
N GLY A 25 9.77 4.36 12.81
CA GLY A 25 8.73 3.36 12.65
C GLY A 25 7.30 3.91 12.76
N GLN A 26 7.09 5.22 12.56
CA GLN A 26 5.74 5.80 12.63
C GLN A 26 4.90 5.43 11.41
N HIS A 27 3.62 5.11 11.61
CA HIS A 27 2.70 4.85 10.50
C HIS A 27 2.38 6.15 9.72
N LEU A 28 2.97 6.25 8.54
CA LEU A 28 2.86 7.38 7.62
C LEU A 28 1.89 7.10 6.46
N PRO A 29 1.41 8.18 5.79
CA PRO A 29 0.77 8.08 4.47
C PRO A 29 1.63 7.25 3.51
N ILE A 30 0.98 6.52 2.60
CA ILE A 30 1.65 5.59 1.68
C ILE A 30 2.44 6.33 0.59
N ILE A 31 1.93 7.47 0.12
CA ILE A 31 2.59 8.34 -0.86
C ILE A 31 3.17 9.54 -0.11
N TRP A 32 4.16 9.28 0.74
CA TRP A 32 4.83 10.29 1.55
C TRP A 32 6.28 10.49 1.12
N GLU A 33 6.75 11.73 1.11
CA GLU A 33 8.09 12.10 0.60
C GLU A 33 9.21 11.39 1.34
N THR A 34 9.05 11.17 2.65
CA THR A 34 10.04 10.51 3.51
C THR A 34 9.73 9.04 3.79
N GLY A 35 8.80 8.45 3.02
CA GLY A 35 8.42 7.04 3.20
C GLY A 35 9.50 6.09 2.68
N GLU A 36 9.87 5.08 3.48
CA GLU A 36 10.89 4.11 3.09
C GLU A 36 10.39 3.04 2.10
N ILE A 37 9.08 2.75 2.10
CA ILE A 37 8.49 1.75 1.23
C ILE A 37 8.07 2.39 -0.11
N ASN A 38 8.54 1.81 -1.22
CA ASN A 38 8.00 2.09 -2.54
C ASN A 38 6.69 1.31 -2.78
N PHE A 39 5.57 1.87 -2.30
CA PHE A 39 4.25 1.24 -2.43
C PHE A 39 3.79 1.07 -3.87
N ARG A 40 4.27 1.89 -4.82
CA ARG A 40 3.90 1.75 -6.23
C ARG A 40 4.20 0.35 -6.75
N LYS A 41 5.40 -0.17 -6.51
CA LYS A 41 5.79 -1.53 -6.93
C LYS A 41 4.94 -2.63 -6.28
N ILE A 42 4.56 -2.43 -5.02
CA ILE A 42 3.73 -3.40 -4.28
C ILE A 42 2.31 -3.41 -4.85
N LEU A 43 1.72 -2.23 -5.05
CA LEU A 43 0.37 -2.08 -5.59
C LEU A 43 0.28 -2.57 -7.04
N GLU A 44 1.26 -2.25 -7.89
CA GLU A 44 1.38 -2.79 -9.26
C GLU A 44 1.46 -4.33 -9.24
N TYR A 45 2.21 -4.91 -8.30
CA TYR A 45 2.30 -6.36 -8.16
C TYR A 45 0.99 -7.00 -7.70
N LEU A 46 0.32 -6.40 -6.70
CA LEU A 46 -1.00 -6.87 -6.23
C LEU A 46 -2.05 -6.82 -7.35
N GLN A 47 -2.02 -5.77 -8.18
CA GLN A 47 -2.87 -5.69 -9.37
C GLN A 47 -2.52 -6.78 -10.39
N PHE A 48 -1.23 -6.98 -10.68
CA PHE A 48 -0.77 -8.00 -11.62
C PHE A 48 -1.26 -9.41 -11.26
N ILE A 49 -1.20 -9.78 -9.98
CA ILE A 49 -1.71 -11.08 -9.49
C ILE A 49 -3.23 -11.11 -9.28
N LYS A 50 -3.94 -10.01 -9.62
CA LYS A 50 -5.39 -9.85 -9.43
C LYS A 50 -5.83 -10.14 -7.99
N TYR A 51 -5.06 -9.65 -7.03
CA TYR A 51 -5.44 -9.74 -5.62
C TYR A 51 -6.82 -9.12 -5.40
N ASN A 52 -7.71 -9.85 -4.74
CA ASN A 52 -9.11 -9.49 -4.54
C ASN A 52 -9.47 -9.21 -3.08
N GLY A 53 -8.50 -9.25 -2.18
CA GLY A 53 -8.70 -8.90 -0.78
C GLY A 53 -8.69 -7.39 -0.54
N GLU A 54 -8.87 -7.00 0.72
CA GLU A 54 -9.00 -5.61 1.14
C GLU A 54 -7.64 -4.95 1.40
N LEU A 55 -7.57 -3.65 1.13
CA LEU A 55 -6.44 -2.80 1.48
C LEU A 55 -6.95 -1.70 2.43
N VAL A 56 -6.45 -1.68 3.65
CA VAL A 56 -6.85 -0.75 4.72
C VAL A 56 -5.70 0.22 4.99
N LEU A 57 -5.99 1.52 4.96
CA LEU A 57 -5.01 2.56 5.26
C LEU A 57 -4.88 2.76 6.78
N GLU A 58 -3.72 2.48 7.35
CA GLU A 58 -3.50 2.52 8.80
C GLU A 58 -2.50 3.62 9.17
N TYR A 59 -2.98 4.82 9.49
CA TYR A 59 -2.12 5.99 9.74
C TYR A 59 -2.23 6.47 11.18
N LEU A 60 -1.28 7.30 11.60
CA LEU A 60 -1.45 8.10 12.82
C LEU A 60 -2.57 9.14 12.66
N PRO A 61 -3.30 9.49 13.75
CA PRO A 61 -4.42 10.45 13.71
C PRO A 61 -4.11 11.79 13.05
N LYS A 62 -2.89 12.31 13.25
CA LYS A 62 -2.42 13.57 12.65
C LYS A 62 -2.41 13.57 11.12
N TYR A 63 -2.42 12.40 10.49
CA TYR A 63 -2.40 12.24 9.03
C TYR A 63 -3.75 11.86 8.42
N HIS A 64 -4.82 11.75 9.22
CA HIS A 64 -6.14 11.36 8.69
C HIS A 64 -6.68 12.34 7.63
N GLY A 65 -6.25 13.60 7.64
CA GLY A 65 -6.58 14.57 6.58
C GLY A 65 -6.06 14.17 5.18
N LEU A 66 -5.12 13.24 5.10
CA LEU A 66 -4.49 12.78 3.85
C LEU A 66 -5.13 11.52 3.28
N TYR A 67 -6.05 10.86 4.00
CA TYR A 67 -6.70 9.63 3.52
C TYR A 67 -7.28 9.76 2.13
N ARG A 68 -7.97 10.86 1.84
CA ARG A 68 -8.60 11.06 0.53
C ARG A 68 -7.58 11.12 -0.60
N LEU A 69 -6.44 11.77 -0.38
CA LEU A 69 -5.37 11.88 -1.37
C LEU A 69 -4.74 10.52 -1.64
N ASP A 70 -4.43 9.78 -0.58
CA ASP A 70 -3.85 8.44 -0.70
C ASP A 70 -4.82 7.44 -1.34
N ILE A 71 -6.10 7.47 -0.98
CA ILE A 71 -7.13 6.64 -1.63
C ILE A 71 -7.16 6.90 -3.15
N VAL A 72 -7.09 8.17 -3.58
CA VAL A 72 -7.07 8.52 -5.00
C VAL A 72 -5.78 8.01 -5.66
N GLY A 73 -4.64 8.20 -5.02
CA GLY A 73 -3.34 7.72 -5.51
C GLY A 73 -3.29 6.19 -5.67
N VAL A 74 -3.74 5.45 -4.67
CA VAL A 74 -3.85 3.97 -4.71
C VAL A 74 -4.76 3.53 -5.83
N LYS A 75 -5.97 4.10 -5.90
CA LYS A 75 -6.92 3.73 -6.95
C LYS A 75 -6.39 4.01 -8.34
N ARG A 76 -5.62 5.07 -8.52
CA ARG A 76 -4.97 5.36 -9.79
C ARG A 76 -3.94 4.28 -10.15
N ILE A 77 -3.04 3.94 -9.22
CA ILE A 77 -2.04 2.89 -9.45
C ILE A 77 -2.73 1.56 -9.79
N LEU A 78 -3.75 1.16 -9.04
CA LEU A 78 -4.52 -0.07 -9.25
C LEU A 78 -5.41 -0.07 -10.51
N ARG A 79 -5.54 1.06 -11.22
CA ARG A 79 -6.32 1.19 -12.47
C ARG A 79 -5.42 1.37 -13.69
N ASP A 80 -4.24 1.95 -13.54
CA ASP A 80 -3.40 2.41 -14.65
C ASP A 80 -2.59 1.28 -15.32
N VAL A 81 -2.51 0.07 -14.75
CA VAL A 81 -1.84 -1.07 -15.42
C VAL A 81 -2.78 -1.74 -16.43
N ASN A 82 -2.86 -1.16 -17.63
CA ASN A 82 -3.39 -1.82 -18.82
C ASN A 82 -2.22 -2.48 -19.57
N TYR A 83 -2.26 -3.81 -19.71
CA TYR A 83 -1.41 -4.55 -20.65
C TYR A 83 -2.18 -4.80 -21.95
#